data_AF-A0AAV4BUI4-F1
#
_entry.id   AF-A0AAV4BUI4-F1
#
_cell.length_a   1.000
_cell.length_b   1.000
_cell.length_c   1.000
_cell.angle_alpha   90.00
_cell.angle_beta   90.00
_cell.angle_gamma   90.00
#
_symmetry.space_group_name_H-M   'P 1'
#
loop_
_entity.id
_entity.type
_entity.pdbx_description
1 polymer ?
#
loop_
_entity_poly.entity_id
_entity_poly.type
_entity_poly.pdbx_seq_one_letter_code
_entity_poly.pdbx_strand_id
1 'polypeptide(L)'
;MANAEDLNRLTSCSLVLLGHIFLSLGNAQEAMNLVTPAMQLAGKIPDVHVQLWASSLLKDLYRQCGDSAKEAEGFRMHTSFSQALLKDHFQSSQMSEHQIIQWTDGHCPFHLSSSASNAML
;
A
#
# COMPACT_ATOMS: atom_id res chain seq x y z
N MET A 1 -5.09 -18.74 -7.23
CA MET A 1 -4.32 -17.86 -6.33
C MET A 1 -5.04 -16.55 -6.06
N ALA A 2 -5.59 -15.85 -7.06
CA ALA A 2 -6.34 -14.58 -6.88
C ALA A 2 -7.37 -14.59 -5.73
N ASN A 3 -8.24 -15.61 -5.66
CA ASN A 3 -9.28 -15.68 -4.63
C ASN A 3 -8.73 -15.65 -3.17
N ALA A 4 -7.56 -16.25 -2.92
CA ALA A 4 -6.97 -16.26 -1.59
C ALA A 4 -6.33 -14.90 -1.26
N GLU A 5 -5.75 -14.22 -2.24
CA GLU A 5 -5.18 -12.89 -2.07
C GLU A 5 -6.28 -11.85 -1.81
N ASP A 6 -7.35 -11.85 -2.61
CA ASP A 6 -8.48 -10.94 -2.46
C ASP A 6 -9.18 -11.14 -1.11
N LEU A 7 -9.35 -12.41 -0.70
CA LEU A 7 -9.88 -12.73 0.62
C LEU A 7 -8.95 -12.20 1.73
N ASN A 8 -7.65 -12.43 1.63
CA ASN A 8 -6.69 -11.93 2.63
C ASN A 8 -6.69 -10.40 2.69
N ARG A 9 -6.80 -9.69 1.55
CA ARG A 9 -6.94 -8.23 1.49
C ARG A 9 -8.19 -7.78 2.25
N LEU A 10 -9.35 -8.34 1.92
CA LEU A 10 -10.60 -7.97 2.57
C LEU A 10 -10.58 -8.27 4.06
N THR A 11 -10.06 -9.45 4.46
CA THR A 11 -9.95 -9.84 5.86
C THR A 11 -8.99 -8.91 6.61
N SER A 12 -7.81 -8.62 6.06
CA SER A 12 -6.84 -7.70 6.70
C SER A 12 -7.44 -6.32 6.88
N CYS A 13 -8.05 -5.73 5.84
CA CYS A 13 -8.73 -4.43 5.93
C CYS A 13 -9.83 -4.43 6.99
N SER A 14 -10.64 -5.49 7.04
CA SER A 14 -11.72 -5.61 8.03
C SER A 14 -11.18 -5.63 9.45
N LEU A 15 -10.11 -6.41 9.71
CA LEU A 15 -9.48 -6.50 11.03
C LEU A 15 -8.81 -5.18 11.44
N VAL A 16 -8.13 -4.49 10.51
CA VAL A 16 -7.54 -3.16 10.79
C VAL A 16 -8.63 -2.16 11.16
N LEU A 17 -9.74 -2.12 10.41
CA LEU A 17 -10.85 -1.22 10.70
C LEU A 17 -11.48 -1.52 12.06
N LEU A 18 -11.74 -2.79 12.36
CA LEU A 18 -12.31 -3.21 13.64
C LEU A 18 -11.36 -2.85 14.80
N GLY A 19 -10.06 -3.09 14.63
CA GLY A 19 -9.04 -2.69 15.58
C GLY A 19 -9.00 -1.18 15.83
N HIS A 20 -9.13 -0.37 14.79
CA HIS A 20 -9.20 1.08 14.92
C HIS A 20 -10.46 1.54 15.69
N ILE A 21 -11.60 0.89 15.46
CA ILE A 21 -12.84 1.15 16.21
C ILE A 21 -12.63 0.82 17.70
N PHE A 22 -12.12 -0.37 18.03
CA PHE A 22 -11.88 -0.73 19.43
C PHE A 22 -10.87 0.19 20.11
N LEU A 23 -9.83 0.62 19.40
CA LEU A 23 -8.88 1.59 19.91
C LEU A 23 -9.54 2.95 20.20
N SER A 24 -10.41 3.40 19.30
CA SER A 24 -11.17 4.66 19.48
C SER A 24 -12.16 4.59 20.65
N LEU A 25 -12.64 3.39 20.98
CA LEU A 25 -13.48 3.12 22.16
C LEU A 25 -12.66 2.95 23.46
N GLY A 26 -11.33 3.08 23.41
CA GLY A 26 -10.44 2.88 24.56
C GLY A 26 -10.18 1.42 24.92
N ASN A 27 -10.63 0.46 24.09
CA ASN A 27 -10.40 -0.96 24.29
C ASN A 27 -9.13 -1.41 23.54
N ALA A 28 -7.97 -1.01 24.06
CA ALA A 28 -6.67 -1.31 23.45
C ALA A 28 -6.37 -2.82 23.38
N GLN A 29 -6.87 -3.62 24.32
CA GLN A 29 -6.65 -5.07 24.34
C GLN A 29 -7.36 -5.75 23.17
N GLU A 30 -8.64 -5.44 22.95
CA GLU A 30 -9.39 -6.02 21.84
C GLU A 30 -8.86 -5.54 20.50
N ALA A 31 -8.46 -4.26 20.43
CA ALA A 31 -7.76 -3.72 19.27
C ALA A 31 -6.46 -4.49 18.98
N MET A 32 -5.64 -4.79 19.98
CA MET A 32 -4.40 -5.56 19.81
C MET A 32 -4.66 -6.98 19.27
N ASN A 33 -5.70 -7.65 19.78
CA ASN A 33 -6.09 -8.99 19.35
C ASN A 33 -6.48 -9.05 17.86
N LEU A 34 -6.99 -7.94 17.32
CA LEU A 34 -7.43 -7.84 15.93
C LEU A 34 -6.33 -7.32 15.00
N VAL A 35 -5.53 -6.34 15.45
CA VAL A 35 -4.51 -5.70 14.60
C VAL A 35 -3.28 -6.58 14.40
N THR A 36 -2.91 -7.39 15.40
CA THR A 36 -1.78 -8.33 15.28
C THR A 36 -1.94 -9.32 14.11
N PRO A 37 -3.05 -10.08 14.00
CA PRO A 37 -3.27 -10.95 12.84
C PRO A 37 -3.50 -10.15 11.56
N ALA A 38 -4.08 -8.95 11.62
CA ALA A 38 -4.24 -8.08 10.46
C ALA A 38 -2.89 -7.73 9.81
N MET A 39 -1.89 -7.39 10.63
CA MET A 39 -0.53 -7.10 10.17
C MET A 39 0.16 -8.35 9.58
N GLN A 40 -0.02 -9.51 10.20
CA GLN A 40 0.52 -10.78 9.67
C GLN A 40 -0.08 -11.13 8.30
N LEU A 41 -1.38 -10.85 8.10
CA LEU A 41 -2.03 -11.00 6.80
C LEU A 41 -1.55 -9.95 5.81
N ALA A 42 -1.40 -8.69 6.22
CA ALA A 42 -0.89 -7.61 5.38
C ALA A 42 0.51 -7.91 4.83
N GLY A 43 1.37 -8.55 5.62
CA GLY A 43 2.70 -9.00 5.18
C GLY A 43 2.68 -10.10 4.10
N LYS A 44 1.57 -10.81 3.92
CA LYS A 44 1.41 -11.85 2.88
C LYS A 44 0.84 -11.31 1.57
N ILE A 45 0.41 -10.06 1.55
CA ILE A 45 -0.25 -9.42 0.42
C ILE A 45 0.68 -8.34 -0.14
N PRO A 46 0.84 -8.22 -1.47
CA PRO A 46 1.56 -7.12 -2.09
C PRO A 46 0.70 -5.85 -2.14
N ASP A 47 0.20 -5.40 -0.98
CA ASP A 47 -0.56 -4.16 -0.83
C ASP A 47 0.11 -3.27 0.22
N VAL A 48 0.94 -2.35 -0.26
CA VAL A 48 1.72 -1.46 0.61
C VAL A 48 0.83 -0.51 1.43
N HIS A 49 -0.36 -0.16 0.93
CA HIS A 49 -1.28 0.72 1.65
C HIS A 49 -1.88 0.02 2.87
N VAL A 50 -2.31 -1.23 2.71
CA VAL A 50 -2.80 -2.05 3.83
C VAL A 50 -1.68 -2.30 4.85
N GLN A 51 -0.46 -2.56 4.39
CA GLN A 51 0.71 -2.71 5.25
C GLN A 51 1.02 -1.43 6.04
N LEU A 52 0.97 -0.26 5.41
CA LEU A 52 1.17 1.03 6.06
C LEU A 52 0.10 1.31 7.11
N TRP A 53 -1.16 1.02 6.79
CA TRP A 53 -2.27 1.24 7.70
C TRP A 53 -2.18 0.33 8.93
N ALA A 54 -1.97 -0.98 8.72
CA ALA A 54 -1.82 -1.96 9.79
C ALA A 54 -0.60 -1.64 10.69
N SER A 55 0.55 -1.32 10.10
CA SER A 55 1.77 -1.01 10.86
C SER A 55 1.65 0.28 11.67
N SER A 56 0.98 1.32 11.14
CA SER A 56 0.75 2.57 11.89
C SER A 56 -0.12 2.31 13.12
N LEU A 57 -1.22 1.57 12.95
CA LEU A 57 -2.14 1.27 14.03
C LEU A 57 -1.48 0.37 15.10
N LEU A 58 -0.71 -0.62 14.68
CA LEU A 58 0.01 -1.51 15.59
C LEU A 58 1.06 -0.75 16.42
N LYS A 59 1.79 0.16 15.80
CA LYS A 59 2.72 1.08 16.49
C LYS A 59 1.99 1.93 17.53
N ASP A 60 0.83 2.52 17.17
CA ASP A 60 0.05 3.33 18.11
C ASP A 60 -0.50 2.51 19.29
N LEU A 61 -0.86 1.25 19.06
CA LEU A 61 -1.26 0.32 20.12
C LEU A 61 -0.10 -0.01 21.07
N TYR A 62 1.09 -0.31 20.56
CA TYR A 62 2.26 -0.56 21.41
C TYR A 62 2.61 0.66 22.26
N ARG A 63 2.50 1.86 21.69
CA ARG A 63 2.65 3.11 22.44
C ARG A 63 1.65 3.23 23.58
N GLN A 64 0.37 2.93 23.35
CA GLN A 64 -0.65 2.96 24.39
C GLN A 64 -0.44 1.90 25.48
N CYS A 65 0.07 0.73 25.12
CA CYS A 65 0.40 -0.33 26.06
C CYS A 65 1.71 -0.08 26.82
N GLY A 66 2.49 0.95 26.47
CA GLY A 66 3.80 1.24 27.07
C GLY A 66 4.91 0.26 26.65
N ASP A 67 4.71 -0.49 25.56
CA ASP A 67 5.71 -1.44 25.03
C ASP A 67 6.65 -0.72 24.04
N SER A 68 7.63 0.02 24.58
CA SER A 68 8.55 0.84 23.78
C SER A 68 9.42 0.01 22.82
N ALA A 69 9.71 -1.26 23.14
CA ALA A 69 10.51 -2.12 22.28
C ALA A 69 9.74 -2.48 21.01
N LYS A 70 8.48 -2.89 21.16
CA LYS A 70 7.61 -3.22 20.01
C LYS A 70 7.13 -1.98 19.28
N GLU A 71 6.93 -0.86 19.97
CA GLU A 71 6.66 0.43 19.32
C GLU A 71 7.80 0.80 18.36
N ALA A 72 9.06 0.69 18.81
CA ALA A 72 10.21 0.95 17.96
C ALA A 72 10.31 -0.01 16.78
N GLU A 73 9.93 -1.28 16.95
CA GLU A 73 9.83 -2.24 15.85
C GLU A 73 8.73 -1.86 14.85
N GLY A 74 7.53 -1.55 15.33
CA GLY A 74 6.42 -1.09 14.51
C GLY A 74 6.77 0.19 13.73
N PHE A 75 7.50 1.12 14.36
CA PHE A 75 8.01 2.32 13.70
C PHE A 75 9.00 2.00 12.58
N ARG A 76 9.98 1.10 12.83
CA ARG A 76 10.94 0.68 11.78
C ARG A 76 10.21 0.01 10.62
N MET A 77 9.23 -0.84 10.91
CA MET A 77 8.43 -1.53 9.90
C MET A 77 7.63 -0.53 9.05
N HIS A 78 6.91 0.40 9.68
CA HIS A 78 6.16 1.45 9.00
C HIS A 78 7.06 2.35 8.13
N THR A 79 8.24 2.69 8.64
CA THR A 79 9.24 3.48 7.90
C THR A 79 9.75 2.72 6.68
N SER A 80 10.01 1.42 6.81
CA SER A 80 10.44 0.56 5.71
C SER A 80 9.39 0.54 4.57
N PHE A 81 8.12 0.34 4.90
CA PHE A 81 7.04 0.38 3.89
C PHE A 81 6.90 1.76 3.25
N SER A 82 7.01 2.83 4.04
CA SER A 82 6.93 4.20 3.53
C SER A 82 8.06 4.49 2.54
N GLN A 83 9.29 4.08 2.87
CA GLN A 83 10.45 4.25 2.00
C GLN A 83 10.33 3.42 0.72
N ALA A 84 9.83 2.18 0.82
CA ALA A 84 9.59 1.34 -0.34
C ALA A 84 8.57 1.97 -1.29
N LEU A 85 7.44 2.46 -0.77
CA LEU A 85 6.42 3.16 -1.54
C LEU A 85 6.97 4.42 -2.24
N LEU A 86 7.72 5.25 -1.51
CA LEU A 86 8.30 6.47 -2.09
C LEU A 86 9.32 6.17 -3.18
N LYS A 87 10.16 5.15 -2.95
CA LYS A 87 11.15 4.70 -3.95
C LYS A 87 10.45 4.20 -5.21
N ASP A 88 9.43 3.35 -5.06
CA ASP A 88 8.68 2.80 -6.19
C ASP A 88 7.95 3.89 -6.98
N HIS A 89 7.31 4.84 -6.29
CA HIS A 89 6.68 5.98 -6.91
C HIS A 89 7.68 6.83 -7.70
N PHE A 90 8.82 7.17 -7.07
CA PHE A 90 9.87 7.94 -7.73
C PHE A 90 10.41 7.22 -8.96
N GLN A 91 10.72 5.92 -8.85
CA GLN A 91 11.22 5.14 -9.98
C GLN A 91 10.19 5.08 -11.12
N SER A 92 8.93 4.82 -10.79
CA SER A 92 7.83 4.78 -11.77
C SER A 92 7.67 6.10 -12.50
N SER A 93 7.73 7.24 -11.80
CA SER A 93 7.61 8.57 -12.44
C SER A 93 8.76 8.91 -13.38
N GLN A 94 9.91 8.28 -13.23
CA GLN A 94 11.07 8.49 -14.09
C GLN A 94 11.08 7.55 -15.33
N MET A 95 10.17 6.58 -15.40
CA MET A 95 10.09 5.66 -16.54
C MET A 95 9.44 6.33 -17.76
N SER A 96 9.90 5.96 -18.95
CA SER A 96 9.34 6.44 -20.23
C SER A 96 7.84 6.17 -20.34
N GLU A 97 7.40 5.04 -19.80
CA GLU A 97 6.02 4.57 -19.79
C GLU A 97 5.10 5.48 -18.97
N HIS A 98 5.63 6.16 -17.95
CA HIS A 98 4.87 7.12 -17.14
C HIS A 98 4.44 8.33 -17.96
N GLN A 99 5.19 8.68 -19.01
CA GLN A 99 4.84 9.75 -19.93
C GLN A 99 3.54 9.45 -20.70
N ILE A 100 3.13 8.17 -20.80
CA ILE A 100 1.85 7.77 -21.40
C ILE A 100 0.67 8.32 -20.59
N ILE A 101 0.81 8.62 -19.30
CA ILE A 101 -0.28 9.23 -18.52
C ILE A 101 -0.64 10.62 -19.06
N GLN A 102 0.35 11.36 -19.59
CA GLN A 102 0.19 12.70 -20.15
C GLN A 102 -0.06 12.67 -21.67
N TRP A 103 -0.47 11.52 -22.23
CA TRP A 103 -0.64 11.36 -23.67
C TRP A 103 -1.68 12.31 -24.30
N THR A 104 -2.61 12.84 -23.52
CA THR A 104 -3.59 13.84 -23.96
C THR A 104 -3.01 15.25 -23.98
N ASP A 105 -1.95 15.51 -23.22
CA ASP A 105 -1.28 16.80 -23.10
C ASP A 105 0.00 16.84 -23.96
N GLY A 106 -0.12 16.43 -25.23
CA GLY A 106 1.03 16.36 -26.14
C GLY A 106 0.73 15.64 -27.46
N HIS A 107 1.80 15.29 -28.18
CA HIS A 107 1.67 14.45 -29.38
C HIS A 107 1.33 13.02 -28.96
N CYS A 108 0.28 12.46 -29.57
CA CYS A 108 -0.16 11.10 -29.28
C CYS A 108 1.01 10.11 -29.48
N PRO A 109 1.45 9.39 -28.42
CA PRO A 109 2.59 8.47 -28.51
C PRO A 109 2.28 7.26 -29.39
N PHE A 110 1.00 6.97 -29.60
CA PHE A 110 0.53 6.02 -30.59
C PHE A 110 0.48 6.72 -31.95
N HIS A 111 1.63 6.91 -32.57
CA HIS A 111 1.66 7.05 -34.02
C HIS A 111 1.07 5.76 -34.58
N LEU A 112 -0.23 5.75 -34.89
CA LEU A 112 -0.76 4.90 -35.95
C LEU A 112 0.13 5.23 -37.14
N SER A 113 1.08 4.35 -37.46
CA SER A 113 1.77 4.41 -38.73
C SER A 113 0.70 4.11 -39.78
N SER A 114 -0.10 5.12 -40.09
CA SER A 114 -0.73 5.22 -41.38
C SER A 114 0.44 5.39 -42.33
N SER A 115 0.95 4.26 -42.81
CA SER A 115 1.66 4.17 -44.08
C SER A 115 0.66 4.55 -45.18
N ALA A 116 0.17 5.79 -45.15
CA ALA A 116 -0.60 6.41 -46.19
C ALA A 116 0.31 7.45 -46.84
N SER A 117 0.73 7.06 -48.04
CA SER A 117 1.16 7.93 -49.12
C SER A 117 2.60 8.46 -49.05
N ASN A 118 3.45 7.86 -49.88
CA ASN A 118 3.96 8.64 -51.02
C ASN A 118 4.05 7.74 -52.26
N ALA A 119 3.06 7.90 -53.14
CA ALA A 119 3.30 7.82 -54.56
C ALA A 119 4.27 8.94 -54.94
N MET A 120 5.37 8.63 -55.63
CA MET A 120 5.89 9.42 -56.74
C MET A 120 7.13 8.75 -57.35
N LEU A 121 7.02 8.53 -58.68
CA LEU A 121 7.99 8.06 -59.68
C LEU A 121 8.15 6.54 -59.85
#